data_AF-A0A7W9QK30-F1
#
_entry.id   AF-A0A7W9QK30-F1
#
_cell.length_a   1.000
_cell.length_b   1.000
_cell.length_c   1.000
_cell.angle_alpha   90.00
_cell.angle_beta   90.00
_cell.angle_gamma   90.00
#
_symmetry.space_group_name_H-M   'P 1'
#
loop_
_entity.id
_entity.type
_entity.pdbx_description
1 polymer ?
#
loop_
_entity_poly.entity_id
_entity_poly.type
_entity_poly.pdbx_seq_one_letter_code
_entity_poly.pdbx_strand_id
1 'polypeptide(L)'
;MACALALFAAPAAFAQVASPELLSAQQAVQRAIQADADQYAPDLLASARQGLEQAQQAALDRRQRKTAPQLALRVAADADLARARSEEAVANAQLKQRQAEVAQLQQTLGTGEGRP
;
A
#
# COMPACT_ATOMS: atom_id res chain seq x y z
N MET A 1 -31.73 27.11 37.20
CA MET A 1 -30.43 26.44 37.49
C MET A 1 -30.07 25.58 36.28
N ALA A 2 -28.81 25.64 35.88
CA ALA A 2 -28.30 25.41 34.54
C ALA A 2 -28.40 23.95 34.05
N CYS A 3 -28.88 23.77 32.82
CA CYS A 3 -28.68 22.55 32.04
C CYS A 3 -27.27 22.59 31.44
N ALA A 4 -26.41 21.66 31.86
CA ALA A 4 -25.04 21.55 31.41
C ALA A 4 -24.96 21.06 29.96
N LEU A 5 -24.39 21.89 29.10
CA LEU A 5 -23.91 21.54 27.77
C LEU A 5 -22.66 20.67 27.89
N ALA A 6 -22.74 19.44 27.38
CA ALA A 6 -21.56 18.63 27.07
C ALA A 6 -21.78 17.92 25.73
N LEU A 7 -21.72 18.69 24.64
CA LEU A 7 -21.58 18.09 23.32
C LEU A 7 -20.10 17.71 23.13
N PHE A 8 -19.88 16.40 23.05
CA PHE A 8 -18.61 15.78 22.73
C PHE A 8 -18.07 16.25 21.37
N ALA A 9 -16.75 16.36 21.33
CA ALA A 9 -15.86 16.73 20.26
C ALA A 9 -16.24 16.24 18.84
N ALA A 10 -16.14 17.15 17.87
CA ALA A 10 -15.69 16.81 16.52
C ALA A 10 -14.35 17.51 16.30
N PRO A 11 -13.26 16.80 15.94
CA PRO A 11 -12.03 17.47 15.53
C PRO A 11 -12.29 18.11 14.17
N ALA A 12 -12.60 19.40 14.17
CA ALA A 12 -12.50 20.26 12.99
C ALA A 12 -11.01 20.56 12.73
N ALA A 13 -10.26 19.55 12.32
CA ALA A 13 -8.91 19.68 11.79
C ALA A 13 -8.79 18.65 10.66
N PHE A 14 -8.19 19.04 9.53
CA PHE A 14 -7.98 18.25 8.29
C PHE A 14 -9.04 18.31 7.18
N ALA A 15 -10.05 19.19 7.25
CA ALA A 15 -10.77 19.59 6.04
C ALA A 15 -10.00 20.66 5.23
N GLN A 16 -8.69 20.48 5.05
CA GLN A 16 -8.05 21.01 3.85
C GLN A 16 -8.60 20.13 2.74
N VAL A 17 -9.34 20.70 1.79
CA VAL A 17 -9.94 19.94 0.68
C VAL A 17 -8.80 19.27 -0.10
N ALA A 18 -8.45 18.05 0.31
CA ALA A 18 -7.52 17.20 -0.40
C ALA A 18 -8.18 16.91 -1.74
N SER A 19 -7.45 17.19 -2.83
CA SER A 19 -7.97 16.86 -4.15
C SER A 19 -8.23 15.34 -4.23
N PRO A 20 -9.17 14.89 -5.06
CA PRO A 20 -9.48 13.46 -5.18
C PRO A 20 -8.22 12.63 -5.51
N GLU A 21 -7.27 13.21 -6.25
CA GLU A 21 -5.99 12.58 -6.57
C GLU A 21 -5.11 12.42 -5.32
N LEU A 22 -5.04 13.41 -4.43
CA LEU A 22 -4.30 13.29 -3.16
C LEU A 22 -4.88 12.22 -2.24
N LEU A 23 -6.21 12.06 -2.23
CA LEU A 23 -6.85 10.98 -1.49
C LEU A 23 -6.55 9.62 -2.12
N SER A 24 -6.61 9.52 -3.45
CA SER A 24 -6.25 8.30 -4.20
C SER A 24 -4.79 7.90 -3.95
N ALA A 25 -3.86 8.86 -3.99
CA ALA A 25 -2.45 8.63 -3.70
C ALA A 25 -2.21 8.12 -2.27
N GLN A 26 -2.89 8.70 -1.27
CA GLN A 26 -2.84 8.21 0.12
C GLN A 26 -3.33 6.77 0.22
N GLN A 27 -4.48 6.47 -0.39
CA GLN A 27 -5.03 5.11 -0.40
C GLN A 27 -4.09 4.12 -1.10
N ALA A 28 -3.48 4.49 -2.23
CA ALA A 28 -2.51 3.66 -2.92
C ALA A 28 -1.29 3.33 -2.06
N VAL A 29 -0.72 4.33 -1.38
CA VAL A 29 0.41 4.13 -0.44
C VAL A 29 0.00 3.20 0.71
N GLN A 30 -1.20 3.36 1.27
CA GLN A 30 -1.68 2.46 2.33
C GLN A 30 -1.87 1.03 1.84
N ARG A 31 -2.39 0.81 0.63
CA ARG A 31 -2.50 -0.52 0.02
C ARG A 31 -1.14 -1.16 -0.23
N ALA A 32 -0.14 -0.37 -0.62
CA ALA A 32 1.22 -0.87 -0.78
C ALA A 32 1.81 -1.35 0.55
N ILE A 33 1.61 -0.58 1.64
CA ILE A 33 2.04 -0.97 2.99
C ILE A 33 1.34 -2.25 3.44
N GLN A 34 0.03 -2.37 3.23
CA GLN A 34 -0.73 -3.57 3.57
C GLN A 34 -0.28 -4.81 2.80
N ALA A 35 0.31 -4.63 1.63
CA ALA A 35 0.87 -5.71 0.84
C ALA A 35 2.30 -6.06 1.23
N ASP A 36 2.86 -5.51 2.32
CA ASP A 36 4.24 -5.71 2.77
C ASP A 36 5.29 -5.15 1.79
N ALA A 37 4.94 -4.09 1.04
CA ALA A 37 5.87 -3.47 0.09
C ALA A 37 7.12 -2.88 0.78
N ASP A 38 7.09 -2.66 2.09
CA ASP A 38 8.28 -2.32 2.89
C ASP A 38 9.32 -3.44 2.90
N GLN A 39 8.89 -4.70 2.82
CA GLN A 39 9.79 -5.86 2.73
C GLN A 39 10.24 -6.13 1.29
N TYR A 40 9.32 -6.03 0.32
CA TYR A 40 9.56 -6.52 -1.05
C TYR A 40 9.83 -5.43 -2.09
N ALA A 41 9.47 -4.18 -1.81
CA ALA A 41 9.66 -3.05 -2.71
C ALA A 41 10.00 -1.74 -1.94
N PRO A 42 11.02 -1.75 -1.05
CA PRO A 42 11.28 -0.64 -0.14
C PRO A 42 11.58 0.68 -0.87
N ASP A 43 12.32 0.63 -1.97
CA ASP A 43 12.69 1.82 -2.74
C ASP A 43 11.47 2.50 -3.39
N LEU A 44 10.55 1.70 -3.93
CA LEU A 44 9.31 2.21 -4.54
C LEU A 44 8.38 2.80 -3.48
N LEU A 45 8.26 2.13 -2.34
CA LEU A 45 7.46 2.64 -1.22
C LEU A 45 8.05 3.93 -0.64
N ALA A 46 9.37 4.03 -0.54
CA ALA A 46 10.06 5.25 -0.11
C ALA A 46 9.82 6.41 -1.10
N SER A 47 9.96 6.17 -2.41
CA SER A 47 9.65 7.15 -3.45
C SER A 47 8.20 7.63 -3.37
N ALA A 48 7.25 6.71 -3.21
CA ALA A 48 5.84 7.05 -3.10
C ALA A 48 5.53 7.89 -1.86
N ARG A 49 6.13 7.56 -0.70
CA ARG A 49 5.99 8.35 0.54
C ARG A 49 6.54 9.76 0.38
N GLN A 50 7.76 9.88 -0.17
CA GLN A 50 8.39 11.18 -0.41
C GLN A 50 7.60 12.02 -1.42
N GLY A 51 7.11 11.40 -2.50
CA GLY A 51 6.27 12.07 -3.49
C GLY A 51 4.92 12.51 -2.90
N LEU A 52 4.36 11.75 -1.96
CA LEU A 52 3.11 12.10 -1.30
C LEU A 52 3.27 13.36 -0.45
N GLU A 53 4.35 13.45 0.31
CA GLU A 53 4.70 14.65 1.09
C GLU A 53 4.86 15.86 0.17
N GLN A 54 5.55 15.71 -0.96
CA GLN A 54 5.70 16.77 -1.96
C GLN A 54 4.35 17.20 -2.55
N ALA A 55 3.47 16.24 -2.88
CA ALA A 55 2.15 16.53 -3.42
C ALA A 55 1.28 17.29 -2.39
N GLN A 56 1.35 16.92 -1.11
CA GLN A 56 0.66 17.61 -0.03
C GLN A 56 1.19 19.04 0.15
N GLN A 57 2.52 19.22 0.18
CA GLN A 57 3.14 20.53 0.25
C GLN A 57 2.75 21.42 -0.95
N ALA A 58 2.78 20.86 -2.16
CA ALA A 58 2.37 21.56 -3.37
C ALA A 58 0.90 22.01 -3.31
N ALA A 59 0.02 21.24 -2.67
CA ALA A 59 -1.38 21.61 -2.51
C ALA A 59 -1.59 22.81 -1.56
N LEU A 60 -0.66 23.04 -0.63
CA LEU A 60 -0.67 24.16 0.31
C LEU A 60 -0.09 25.45 -0.30
N ASP A 61 0.85 25.34 -1.23
CA ASP A 61 1.43 26.48 -1.94
C ASP A 61 0.52 26.95 -3.09
N ARG A 62 0.06 28.21 -3.05
CA ARG A 62 -0.79 28.79 -4.11
C ARG A 62 -0.18 28.66 -5.51
N ARG A 63 1.15 28.73 -5.66
CA ARG A 63 1.81 28.63 -6.97
C ARG A 63 1.85 27.20 -7.48
N GLN A 64 2.02 26.24 -6.57
CA GLN A 64 2.20 24.82 -6.90
C GLN A 64 0.90 24.02 -6.77
N ARG A 65 -0.19 24.62 -6.29
CA ARG A 65 -1.47 23.92 -6.10
C ARG A 65 -1.98 23.21 -7.36
N LYS A 66 -1.65 23.73 -8.55
CA LYS A 66 -2.00 23.12 -9.84
C LYS A 66 -1.17 21.88 -10.19
N THR A 67 0.02 21.73 -9.63
CA THR A 67 0.90 20.56 -9.87
C THR A 67 0.63 19.43 -8.87
N ALA A 68 0.02 19.72 -7.71
CA ALA A 68 -0.31 18.73 -6.70
C ALA A 68 -1.08 17.49 -7.23
N PRO A 69 -2.10 17.63 -8.11
CA PRO A 69 -2.78 16.46 -8.69
C PRO A 69 -1.86 15.58 -9.54
N GLN A 70 -0.95 16.17 -10.32
CA GLN A 70 -0.01 15.41 -11.15
C GLN A 70 1.02 14.66 -10.29
N LEU A 71 1.51 15.30 -9.22
CA LEU A 71 2.37 14.64 -8.24
C LEU A 71 1.63 13.49 -7.56
N ALA A 72 0.37 13.69 -7.18
CA ALA A 72 -0.45 12.66 -6.55
C ALA A 72 -0.70 11.45 -7.49
N LEU A 73 -0.94 11.67 -8.78
CA LEU A 73 -1.07 10.58 -9.76
C LEU A 73 0.21 9.76 -9.88
N ARG A 74 1.37 10.42 -9.90
CA ARG A 74 2.66 9.72 -9.92
C ARG A 74 2.85 8.89 -8.67
N VAL A 75 2.54 9.45 -7.50
CA VAL A 75 2.60 8.73 -6.22
C VAL A 75 1.70 7.49 -6.23
N ALA A 76 0.48 7.63 -6.75
CA ALA A 76 -0.44 6.50 -6.86
C ALA A 76 0.14 5.39 -7.75
N ALA A 77 0.74 5.74 -8.89
CA ALA A 77 1.38 4.79 -9.78
C ALA A 77 2.60 4.09 -9.13
N ASP A 78 3.47 4.85 -8.46
CA ASP A 78 4.65 4.30 -7.77
C ASP A 78 4.22 3.35 -6.63
N ALA A 79 3.19 3.72 -5.88
CA ALA A 79 2.63 2.89 -4.80
C ALA A 79 1.95 1.61 -5.34
N ASP A 80 1.17 1.72 -6.41
CA ASP A 80 0.53 0.55 -7.03
C ASP A 80 1.58 -0.40 -7.64
N LEU A 81 2.69 0.13 -8.18
CA LEU A 81 3.83 -0.68 -8.61
C LEU A 81 4.51 -1.39 -7.43
N ALA A 82 4.72 -0.69 -6.31
CA ALA A 82 5.28 -1.28 -5.09
C ALA A 82 4.42 -2.45 -4.58
N ARG A 83 3.10 -2.25 -4.58
CA ARG A 83 2.12 -3.30 -4.23
C ARG A 83 2.24 -4.51 -5.17
N ALA A 84 2.24 -4.29 -6.48
CA ALA A 84 2.32 -5.38 -7.46
C ALA A 84 3.60 -6.19 -7.31
N ARG A 85 4.73 -5.54 -7.02
CA ARG A 85 6.01 -6.20 -6.73
C ARG A 85 5.96 -7.07 -5.47
N SER A 86 5.28 -6.58 -4.46
CA SER A 86 5.09 -7.33 -3.23
C SER A 86 4.21 -8.57 -3.44
N GLU A 87 3.08 -8.39 -4.13
CA GLU A 87 2.18 -9.48 -4.50
C GLU A 87 2.88 -10.54 -5.36
N GLU A 88 3.71 -10.11 -6.32
CA GLU A 88 4.56 -10.98 -7.14
C GLU A 88 5.52 -11.81 -6.27
N ALA A 89 6.21 -11.18 -5.31
CA ALA A 89 7.15 -11.87 -4.44
C ALA A 89 6.46 -12.93 -3.57
N VAL A 90 5.30 -12.59 -2.99
CA VAL A 90 4.48 -13.51 -2.20
C VAL A 90 3.99 -14.68 -3.05
N ALA A 91 3.45 -14.41 -4.24
CA ALA A 91 2.98 -15.45 -5.15
C ALA A 91 4.11 -16.40 -5.57
N ASN A 92 5.30 -15.87 -5.85
CA ASN A 92 6.48 -16.66 -6.19
C ASN A 92 6.95 -17.53 -5.01
N ALA A 93 6.89 -17.03 -3.77
CA ALA A 93 7.21 -17.81 -2.58
C ALA A 93 6.24 -18.98 -2.39
N GLN A 94 4.93 -18.72 -2.55
CA GLN A 94 3.90 -19.75 -2.48
C GLN A 94 4.09 -20.82 -3.58
N LEU A 95 4.40 -20.40 -4.80
CA LEU A 95 4.66 -21.33 -5.90
C LEU A 95 5.82 -22.29 -5.59
N LYS A 96 6.94 -21.75 -5.09
CA LYS A 96 8.11 -22.56 -4.69
C LYS A 96 7.77 -23.56 -3.59
N GLN A 97 7.00 -23.13 -2.59
CA GLN A 97 6.54 -24.00 -1.50
C GLN A 97 5.71 -25.16 -2.05
N ARG A 98 4.75 -24.89 -2.95
CA ARG A 98 3.91 -25.92 -3.56
C ARG A 98 4.70 -26.89 -4.43
N GLN A 99 5.69 -26.40 -5.16
CA GLN A 99 6.57 -27.26 -5.95
C GLN A 99 7.39 -28.21 -5.08
N ALA A 100 7.92 -27.73 -3.94
CA ALA A 100 8.64 -28.57 -2.99
C ALA A 100 7.71 -29.63 -2.36
N GLU A 101 6.48 -29.26 -1.99
CA GLU A 101 5.46 -30.18 -1.48
C GLU A 101 5.13 -31.28 -2.51
N VAL A 102 4.91 -30.90 -3.78
CA VAL A 102 4.65 -31.87 -4.85
C VAL A 102 5.83 -32.82 -5.07
N ALA A 103 7.06 -32.29 -5.09
CA ALA A 103 8.25 -33.12 -5.24
C ALA A 103 8.41 -34.12 -4.09
N GLN A 104 8.15 -33.70 -2.85
CA GLN A 104 8.17 -34.56 -1.68
C GLN A 104 7.11 -35.67 -1.78
N LEU A 105 5.87 -35.32 -2.16
CA LEU A 105 4.79 -36.29 -2.33
C LEU A 105 5.11 -37.31 -3.44
N GLN A 106 5.67 -36.86 -4.57
CA GLN A 106 6.10 -37.74 -5.66
C GLN A 106 7.20 -38.71 -5.20
N GLN A 107 8.15 -38.24 -4.38
CA GLN A 107 9.19 -39.10 -3.83
C GLN A 107 8.61 -40.17 -2.91
N THR A 108 7.75 -39.80 -1.95
CA THR A 108 7.12 -40.74 -1.02
C THR A 108 6.30 -41.82 -1.75
N LEU A 109 5.54 -41.43 -2.77
CA LEU A 109 4.78 -42.36 -3.61
C LEU A 109 5.70 -43.29 -4.44
N GLY A 110 6.80 -42.76 -4.96
CA GLY A 110 7.79 -43.52 -5.73
C GLY A 110 8.62 -44.51 -4.89
N THR A 111 8.87 -44.21 -3.60
CA THR A 111 9.60 -45.09 -2.67
C THR A 111 8.77 -46.23 -2.07
N GLY A 112 7.46 -46.32 -2.38
CA GLY A 112 6.71 -47.56 -2.19
C GLY A 112 6.08 -47.78 -0.80
N GLU A 113 5.83 -46.73 -0.01
CA GLU A 113 5.00 -46.83 1.22
C GLU A 113 3.50 -47.08 0.92
N GLY A 114 3.14 -47.25 -0.36
CA GLY A 114 1.81 -47.62 -0.84
C GLY A 114 1.70 -49.05 -1.37
N ARG A 115 2.50 -50.01 -0.88
CA ARG A 115 2.26 -51.45 -1.16
C ARG A 115 1.61 -52.12 0.06
N PRO A 116 0.37 -52.64 -0.04
CA PRO A 116 -0.20 -53.53 0.98
C PRO A 116 0.55 -54.87 1.06
#